data_AF-A0A661ASM0-F1
#
_entry.id   AF-A0A661ASM0-F1
#
_cell.length_a   1.000
_cell.length_b   1.000
_cell.length_c   1.000
_cell.angle_alpha   90.00
_cell.angle_beta   90.00
_cell.angle_gamma   90.00
#
_symmetry.space_group_name_H-M   'P 1'
#
loop_
_entity.id
_entity.type
_entity.pdbx_description
1 polymer ?
#
loop_
_entity_poly.entity_id
_entity_poly.type
_entity_poly.pdbx_seq_one_letter_code
_entity_poly.pdbx_strand_id
1 'polypeptide(L)'
;MHNAPSIVLAHYADLKVKELGVIADIIGGCGAGRCYFAIQPDGTVTPCVYMPDFSIGNILEDSFDYLWDGHPAMQQLKRREETECDCPYLAVCGGCRARALVYTGNLMGPDPECMFNRELYYELREKKEEFAWKS
;
A
#
# COMPACT_ATOMS: atom_id res chain seq x y z
N MET A 1 18.59 -29.01 -16.93
CA MET A 1 18.02 -27.68 -16.68
C MET A 1 16.92 -27.34 -17.71
N HIS A 2 15.88 -28.17 -17.85
CA HIS A 2 14.80 -27.91 -18.81
C HIS A 2 13.45 -28.20 -18.15
N ASN A 3 12.50 -27.27 -18.34
CA ASN A 3 11.07 -27.33 -17.99
C ASN A 3 10.68 -27.15 -16.52
N ALA A 4 10.83 -25.93 -15.99
CA ALA A 4 9.85 -25.46 -15.00
C ALA A 4 8.61 -24.97 -15.75
N PRO A 5 7.38 -25.40 -15.37
CA PRO A 5 6.16 -24.95 -16.03
C PRO A 5 6.01 -23.44 -15.81
N SER A 6 5.87 -22.70 -16.90
CA SER A 6 5.59 -21.28 -16.85
C SER A 6 4.07 -21.09 -16.64
N ILE A 7 3.70 -20.09 -15.84
CA ILE A 7 2.30 -19.77 -15.53
C ILE A 7 2.03 -18.37 -16.08
N VAL A 8 1.03 -18.27 -16.96
CA VAL A 8 0.50 -16.99 -17.42
C VAL A 8 -0.39 -16.43 -16.31
N LEU A 9 0.06 -15.37 -15.65
CA LEU A 9 -0.62 -14.78 -14.50
C LEU A 9 -1.04 -13.34 -14.81
N ALA A 10 -2.28 -13.21 -15.29
CA ALA A 10 -2.85 -11.98 -15.85
C ALA A 10 -2.07 -11.43 -17.07
N HIS A 11 -2.65 -10.47 -17.80
CA HIS A 11 -2.19 -9.97 -19.11
C HIS A 11 -0.75 -9.41 -19.17
N TYR A 12 0.06 -9.53 -18.12
CA TYR A 12 1.27 -8.74 -17.92
C TYR A 12 2.60 -9.48 -18.02
N ALA A 13 2.71 -10.82 -17.94
CA ALA A 13 3.94 -11.55 -18.31
C ALA A 13 3.84 -13.09 -18.16
N ASP A 14 4.72 -13.80 -18.88
CA ASP A 14 5.09 -15.21 -18.63
C ASP A 14 6.32 -15.25 -17.69
N LEU A 15 6.13 -15.68 -16.43
CA LEU A 15 7.17 -15.61 -15.39
C LEU A 15 7.69 -17.00 -15.01
N LYS A 16 9.00 -17.11 -14.75
CA LYS A 16 9.64 -18.32 -14.24
C LYS A 16 9.43 -18.45 -12.72
N VAL A 17 9.45 -19.68 -12.20
CA VAL A 17 9.25 -20.00 -10.77
C VAL A 17 10.19 -19.23 -9.81
N LYS A 18 11.42 -18.87 -10.21
CA LYS A 18 12.30 -18.02 -9.39
C LYS A 18 11.84 -16.56 -9.29
N GLU A 19 11.01 -16.10 -10.22
CA GLU A 19 10.45 -14.75 -10.28
C GLU A 19 9.12 -14.65 -9.49
N LEU A 20 8.64 -15.75 -8.88
CA LEU A 20 7.46 -15.75 -8.00
C LEU A 20 7.57 -14.79 -6.80
N GLY A 21 8.80 -14.44 -6.36
CA GLY A 21 8.99 -13.40 -5.34
C GLY A 21 8.45 -12.04 -5.78
N VAL A 22 8.65 -11.68 -7.06
CA VAL A 22 8.12 -10.45 -7.67
C VAL A 22 6.58 -10.49 -7.72
N ILE A 23 5.99 -11.68 -7.84
CA ILE A 23 4.53 -11.85 -7.84
C ILE A 23 3.93 -11.53 -6.47
N ALA A 24 4.58 -11.93 -5.36
CA ALA A 24 4.14 -11.55 -4.02
C ALA A 24 4.21 -10.03 -3.80
N ASP A 25 5.14 -9.35 -4.47
CA ASP A 25 5.24 -7.89 -4.46
C ASP A 25 4.15 -7.21 -5.30
N ILE A 26 3.66 -7.86 -6.35
CA ILE A 26 2.63 -7.29 -7.24
C ILE A 26 1.21 -7.60 -6.77
N ILE A 27 0.94 -8.82 -6.32
CA ILE A 27 -0.43 -9.33 -6.09
C ILE A 27 -0.84 -9.23 -4.62
N GLY A 28 0.13 -9.19 -3.71
CA GLY A 28 -0.13 -9.25 -2.29
C GLY A 28 -0.20 -7.87 -1.63
N GLY A 29 -1.33 -7.54 -0.98
CA GLY A 29 -1.44 -6.38 -0.10
C GLY A 29 -1.52 -5.02 -0.78
N CYS A 30 -1.14 -3.96 -0.07
CA CYS A 30 -1.09 -2.63 -0.65
C CYS A 30 0.04 -2.52 -1.70
N GLY A 31 -0.35 -2.21 -2.94
CA GLY A 31 0.59 -1.95 -4.04
C GLY A 31 1.04 -0.49 -4.16
N ALA A 32 0.53 0.42 -3.32
CA ALA A 32 0.92 1.84 -3.33
C ALA A 32 2.43 1.96 -3.08
N GLY A 33 3.13 2.71 -3.92
CA GLY A 33 4.58 2.85 -3.85
C GLY A 33 5.38 1.65 -4.33
N ARG A 34 4.81 0.43 -4.36
CA ARG A 34 5.50 -0.79 -4.81
C ARG A 34 5.23 -1.13 -6.27
N CYS A 35 3.99 -0.91 -6.70
CA CYS A 35 3.49 -1.31 -8.01
C CYS A 35 2.86 -0.15 -8.76
N TYR A 36 2.35 0.86 -8.04
CA TYR A 36 1.72 2.03 -8.65
C TYR A 36 1.75 3.26 -7.72
N PHE A 37 1.49 4.42 -8.33
CA PHE A 37 0.90 5.60 -7.69
C PHE A 37 -0.30 6.04 -8.54
N ALA A 38 -1.13 6.93 -8.02
CA ALA A 38 -2.25 7.52 -8.73
C ALA A 38 -1.89 8.92 -9.26
N ILE A 39 -2.44 9.27 -10.43
CA ILE A 39 -2.33 10.60 -11.02
C ILE A 39 -3.75 11.18 -11.11
N GLN A 40 -3.94 12.36 -10.56
CA GLN A 40 -5.20 13.11 -10.61
C GLN A 40 -5.34 13.88 -11.92
N PRO A 41 -6.55 14.34 -12.30
CA PRO A 41 -6.78 15.01 -13.59
C PRO A 41 -5.95 16.28 -13.83
N ASP A 42 -5.50 16.94 -12.77
CA ASP A 42 -4.65 18.14 -12.79
C ASP A 42 -3.13 17.81 -12.80
N GLY A 43 -2.78 16.53 -12.83
CA GLY A 43 -1.40 16.04 -12.78
C GLY A 43 -0.88 15.80 -11.36
N THR A 44 -1.65 16.14 -10.31
CA THR A 44 -1.25 15.85 -8.92
C THR A 44 -1.05 14.35 -8.73
N VAL A 45 0.06 13.96 -8.12
CA VAL A 45 0.39 12.55 -7.86
C VAL A 45 0.13 12.22 -6.40
N THR A 46 -0.57 11.12 -6.15
CA THR A 46 -0.78 10.58 -4.81
C THR A 46 -0.36 9.12 -4.76
N PRO A 47 0.09 8.57 -3.61
CA PRO A 47 0.54 7.17 -3.58
C PRO A 47 -0.57 6.15 -3.88
N CYS A 48 -1.83 6.52 -3.61
CA CYS A 48 -2.99 5.67 -3.82
C CYS A 48 -4.22 6.52 -4.14
N VAL A 49 -5.16 5.99 -4.93
CA VAL A 49 -6.45 6.63 -5.24
C VAL A 49 -7.30 6.89 -3.98
N TYR A 50 -7.07 6.13 -2.90
CA TYR A 50 -7.75 6.30 -1.61
C TYR A 50 -7.03 7.28 -0.67
N MET A 51 -6.00 7.99 -1.15
CA MET A 51 -5.28 9.02 -0.41
C MET A 51 -5.30 10.35 -1.18
N PRO A 52 -6.48 10.95 -1.46
CA PRO A 52 -6.58 12.14 -2.31
C PRO A 52 -5.87 13.36 -1.73
N ASP A 53 -5.85 13.49 -0.40
CA ASP A 53 -5.21 14.62 0.29
C ASP A 53 -3.70 14.43 0.52
N PHE A 54 -3.15 13.28 0.14
CA PHE A 54 -1.72 12.97 0.28
C PHE A 54 -1.00 13.14 -1.05
N SER A 55 -0.73 14.39 -1.42
CA SER A 55 0.10 14.70 -2.59
C SER A 55 1.58 14.39 -2.34
N ILE A 56 2.25 13.82 -3.35
CA ILE A 56 3.71 13.60 -3.39
C ILE A 56 4.40 14.42 -4.50
N GLY A 57 3.65 15.30 -5.17
CA GLY A 57 4.15 16.16 -6.26
C GLY A 57 3.18 16.24 -7.44
N ASN A 58 3.64 16.77 -8.58
CA ASN A 58 2.87 16.86 -9.82
C ASN A 58 3.67 16.29 -11.00
N ILE A 59 3.09 15.39 -11.78
CA ILE A 59 3.76 14.69 -12.88
C ILE A 59 4.17 15.63 -14.04
N LEU A 60 3.56 16.81 -14.13
CA LEU A 60 3.85 17.81 -15.15
C LEU A 60 5.03 18.71 -14.77
N GLU A 61 5.43 18.72 -13.50
CA GLU A 61 6.45 19.62 -12.94
C GLU A 61 7.66 18.84 -12.40
N ASP A 62 7.43 17.70 -11.75
CA ASP A 62 8.44 16.88 -11.11
C ASP A 62 8.91 15.72 -12.00
N SER A 63 10.18 15.32 -11.86
CA SER A 63 10.69 14.15 -12.57
C SER A 63 10.05 12.86 -12.06
N PHE A 64 9.75 11.93 -12.96
CA PHE A 64 9.24 10.61 -12.59
C PHE A 64 10.13 9.87 -11.59
N ASP A 65 11.46 9.91 -11.79
CA ASP A 65 12.41 9.23 -10.90
C ASP A 65 12.35 9.76 -9.46
N TYR A 66 12.18 11.08 -9.29
CA TYR A 66 11.95 11.67 -7.98
C TYR A 66 10.62 11.21 -7.38
N LEU A 67 9.53 11.30 -8.14
CA LEU A 67 8.20 10.90 -7.65
C LEU A 67 8.16 9.41 -7.28
N TRP A 68 8.80 8.54 -8.04
CA TRP A 68 8.79 7.10 -7.83
C TRP A 68 9.81 6.65 -6.77
N ASP A 69 11.09 6.96 -6.95
CA ASP A 69 12.19 6.42 -6.12
C ASP A 69 12.76 7.44 -5.13
N GLY A 70 12.60 8.73 -5.39
CA GLY A 70 13.16 9.80 -4.56
C GLY A 70 12.27 10.22 -3.38
N HIS A 71 10.94 10.23 -3.57
CA HIS A 71 10.03 10.84 -2.59
C HIS A 71 10.00 10.02 -1.29
N PRO A 72 10.17 10.64 -0.10
CA PRO A 72 10.27 9.92 1.17
C PRO A 72 9.10 8.99 1.47
N ALA A 73 7.86 9.45 1.20
CA ALA A 73 6.67 8.62 1.40
C ALA A 73 6.65 7.37 0.51
N MET A 74 7.15 7.48 -0.72
CA MET A 74 7.20 6.36 -1.67
C MET A 74 8.29 5.37 -1.29
N GLN A 75 9.44 5.86 -0.83
CA GLN A 75 10.48 5.01 -0.25
C GLN A 75 9.96 4.25 0.98
N GLN A 76 9.20 4.92 1.85
CA GLN A 76 8.62 4.29 3.03
C GLN A 76 7.61 3.20 2.66
N LEU A 77 6.74 3.46 1.69
CA LEU A 77 5.74 2.49 1.20
C LEU A 77 6.37 1.24 0.55
N LYS A 78 7.58 1.37 -0.01
CA LYS A 78 8.35 0.24 -0.54
C LYS A 78 8.86 -0.71 0.55
N ARG A 79 9.08 -0.20 1.77
CA ARG A 79 9.59 -0.96 2.92
C ARG A 79 8.47 -1.58 3.73
N ARG A 80 7.86 -2.61 3.14
CA ARG A 80 6.74 -3.34 3.75
C ARG A 80 7.06 -3.89 5.13
N GLU A 81 8.30 -4.31 5.33
CA GLU A 81 8.83 -4.86 6.57
C GLU A 81 8.82 -3.86 7.74
N GLU A 82 8.75 -2.56 7.46
CA GLU A 82 8.63 -1.51 8.48
C GLU A 82 7.17 -1.23 8.90
N THR A 83 6.19 -1.94 8.33
CA THR A 83 4.79 -1.78 8.73
C THR A 83 4.52 -2.43 10.08
N GLU A 84 3.63 -1.84 10.87
CA GLU A 84 3.16 -2.38 12.16
C GLU A 84 2.23 -3.57 11.93
N CYS A 85 2.81 -4.69 11.47
CA CYS A 85 2.11 -5.93 11.14
C CYS A 85 3.02 -7.15 11.39
N ASP A 86 2.94 -7.71 12.60
CA ASP A 86 3.80 -8.83 13.05
C ASP A 86 3.24 -10.23 12.72
N CYS A 87 2.43 -10.37 11.67
CA CYS A 87 1.83 -11.65 11.30
C CYS A 87 2.69 -12.45 10.30
N PRO A 88 2.55 -13.79 10.24
CA PRO A 88 3.29 -14.64 9.30
C PRO A 88 3.04 -14.31 7.81
N TYR A 89 1.98 -13.55 7.53
CA TYR A 89 1.58 -13.16 6.18
C TYR A 89 2.17 -11.83 5.74
N LEU A 90 3.06 -11.19 6.51
CA LEU A 90 3.63 -9.88 6.18
C LEU A 90 4.18 -9.82 4.75
N ALA A 91 4.90 -10.87 4.31
CA ALA A 91 5.48 -10.95 2.97
C ALA A 91 4.45 -10.94 1.82
N VAL A 92 3.16 -11.19 2.10
CA VAL A 92 2.09 -11.27 1.10
C VAL A 92 0.92 -10.31 1.38
N CYS A 93 0.63 -9.94 2.63
CA CYS A 93 -0.52 -9.10 2.99
C CYS A 93 -0.10 -7.68 3.40
N GLY A 94 0.60 -7.48 4.51
CA GLY A 94 1.03 -6.16 4.98
C GLY A 94 -0.05 -5.08 5.10
N GLY A 95 -1.35 -5.42 5.04
CA GLY A 95 -2.48 -4.49 5.20
C GLY A 95 -2.64 -3.40 4.13
N CYS A 96 -3.63 -2.52 4.33
CA CYS A 96 -3.92 -1.35 3.51
C CYS A 96 -3.31 -0.07 4.11
N ARG A 97 -2.41 0.57 3.37
CA ARG A 97 -1.73 1.81 3.81
C ARG A 97 -2.68 3.02 3.86
N ALA A 98 -3.70 3.05 2.98
CA ALA A 98 -4.70 4.13 2.98
C ALA A 98 -5.57 4.09 4.24
N ARG A 99 -5.99 2.89 4.67
CA ARG A 99 -6.73 2.73 5.93
C ARG A 99 -5.85 3.05 7.13
N ALA A 100 -4.62 2.53 7.17
CA ALA A 100 -3.68 2.86 8.24
C ALA A 100 -3.54 4.37 8.42
N LEU A 101 -3.27 5.09 7.33
CA LEU A 101 -3.13 6.55 7.36
C LEU A 101 -4.40 7.27 7.83
N VAL A 102 -5.56 6.96 7.24
CA VAL A 102 -6.82 7.68 7.55
C VAL A 102 -7.28 7.44 8.98
N TYR A 103 -7.14 6.22 9.50
CA TYR A 103 -7.67 5.88 10.83
C TYR A 103 -6.70 6.12 11.97
N THR A 104 -5.39 6.02 11.72
CA THR A 104 -4.37 6.13 12.78
C THR A 104 -3.50 7.38 12.65
N GLY A 105 -3.56 8.07 11.51
CA GLY A 105 -2.62 9.15 11.18
C GLY A 105 -1.22 8.65 10.81
N ASN A 106 -0.97 7.33 10.84
CA ASN A 106 0.32 6.73 10.55
C ASN A 106 0.27 5.88 9.27
N LEU A 107 1.07 6.26 8.27
CA LEU A 107 1.17 5.54 6.99
C LEU A 107 1.65 4.09 7.17
N MET A 108 2.56 3.86 8.12
CA MET A 108 3.12 2.54 8.42
C MET A 108 2.36 1.82 9.53
N GLY A 109 1.30 2.43 10.06
CA GLY A 109 0.48 1.88 11.12
C GLY A 109 -0.26 0.59 10.73
N PRO A 110 -0.93 -0.02 11.73
CA PRO A 110 -1.75 -1.20 11.55
C PRO A 110 -2.99 -0.90 10.70
N ASP A 111 -3.39 -1.87 9.89
CA ASP A 111 -4.67 -1.82 9.18
C ASP A 111 -5.80 -2.20 10.14
N PRO A 112 -6.73 -1.29 10.49
CA PRO A 112 -7.76 -1.57 11.49
C PRO A 112 -8.79 -2.61 11.03
N GLU A 113 -8.94 -2.85 9.73
CA GLU A 113 -9.83 -3.88 9.21
C GLU A 113 -9.13 -5.26 9.12
N CYS A 114 -7.87 -5.36 9.52
CA CYS A 114 -7.19 -6.64 9.63
C CYS A 114 -7.82 -7.48 10.75
N MET A 115 -8.07 -8.76 10.49
CA MET A 115 -8.62 -9.69 11.49
C MET A 115 -7.72 -9.87 12.74
N PHE A 116 -6.44 -9.52 12.63
CA PHE A 116 -5.48 -9.57 13.75
C PHE A 116 -5.45 -8.27 14.58
N ASN A 117 -6.12 -7.20 14.14
CA ASN A 117 -6.15 -5.88 14.79
C ASN A 117 -7.53 -5.57 15.37
N ARG A 118 -8.18 -6.57 15.98
CA ARG A 118 -9.58 -6.48 16.40
C ARG A 118 -9.79 -5.46 17.53
N GLU A 119 -8.84 -5.36 18.44
CA GLU A 119 -8.85 -4.40 19.54
C GLU A 119 -8.83 -2.97 18.99
N LEU A 120 -7.90 -2.68 18.08
CA LEU A 120 -7.81 -1.39 17.38
C LEU A 120 -9.11 -1.05 16.65
N TYR A 121 -9.73 -2.02 15.97
CA TYR A 121 -11.01 -1.80 15.29
C TYR A 121 -12.09 -1.29 16.26
N TYR A 122 -12.25 -1.93 17.41
CA TYR A 122 -13.27 -1.54 18.38
C TYR A 122 -12.97 -0.19 19.03
N GLU A 123 -11.71 0.09 19.36
CA GLU A 123 -11.30 1.39 19.90
C GLU A 123 -11.62 2.55 18.93
N LEU A 124 -11.34 2.35 17.64
CA LEU A 124 -11.63 3.36 16.60
C LEU A 124 -13.14 3.53 16.40
N ARG A 125 -13.91 2.43 16.49
CA ARG A 125 -15.36 2.47 16.35
C ARG A 125 -16.01 3.24 17.49
N GLU A 126 -15.60 2.99 18.73
CA GLU A 126 -16.09 3.70 19.92
C GLU A 126 -15.77 5.20 19.85
N LYS A 127 -14.55 5.58 19.45
CA LYS A 127 -14.17 6.98 19.24
C LYS A 127 -15.03 7.68 18.19
N LYS A 128 -15.36 6.98 17.10
CA LYS A 128 -16.23 7.52 16.04
C LYS A 128 -17.66 7.74 16.53
N GLU A 129 -18.19 6.80 17.32
CA GLU A 129 -19.52 6.93 17.94
C GLU A 129 -19.55 8.09 18.96
N GLU A 130 -18.48 8.29 19.73
CA GLU A 130 -18.35 9.42 20.66
C GLU A 130 -18.29 10.78 19.94
N PHE A 131 -17.60 10.83 18.79
CA PHE A 131 -17.52 12.03 17.96
C PHE A 131 -18.85 12.36 17.26
N ALA A 132 -19.56 11.34 16.78
CA ALA A 132 -20.84 11.49 16.09
C ALA A 132 -21.99 12.00 16.98
N TRP A 133 -21.92 11.79 18.30
CA TRP A 133 -22.90 12.31 19.26
C TRP A 133 -22.60 13.74 19.76
N LYS A 134 -21.39 14.25 19.53
CA LYS A 134 -20.95 15.58 19.99
C LYS A 134 -21.01 16.67 18.91
N SER A 135 -21.42 16.31 17.70
CA SER A 135 -21.58 17.19 16.53
C SER A 135 -23.03 17.48 16.18
#